data_AF-G4STS1-F1
#
_entry.id   AF-G4STS1-F1
#
_cell.length_a   1.000
_cell.length_b   1.000
_cell.length_c   1.000
_cell.angle_alpha   90.00
_cell.angle_beta   90.00
_cell.angle_gamma   90.00
#
_symmetry.space_group_name_H-M   'P 1'
#
loop_
_entity.id
_entity.type
_entity.pdbx_description
1 polymer ?
#
loop_
_entity_poly.entity_id
_entity_poly.type
_entity_poly.pdbx_seq_one_letter_code
_entity_poly.pdbx_strand_id
1 'polypeptide(L)' 'MGAWRQLEYASGQRATIVGDDIDSDIGGGQNTGLIGILVKTGKYRKAYANASRVMPDLIIPSVAELPARLPIEIAGS' A
#
# COMPACT_ATOMS: atom_id res chain seq x y z
N MET A 1 -7.83 9.77 -24.10
CA MET A 1 -7.61 10.22 -22.71
C MET A 1 -8.83 9.84 -21.90
N GLY A 2 -8.76 8.74 -21.14
CA GLY A 2 -9.86 8.29 -20.29
C GLY A 2 -9.85 9.09 -18.99
N ALA A 3 -10.98 9.68 -18.62
CA ALA A 3 -11.14 10.31 -17.31
C ALA A 3 -11.18 9.22 -16.24
N TRP A 4 -10.25 9.27 -15.28
CA TRP A 4 -10.30 8.43 -14.10
C TRP A 4 -11.50 8.85 -13.24
N ARG A 5 -12.31 7.88 -12.80
CA ARG A 5 -13.44 8.13 -11.90
C ARG A 5 -12.91 8.24 -10.48
N GLN A 6 -13.11 9.39 -9.85
CA GLN A 6 -12.85 9.54 -8.42
C GLN A 6 -13.87 8.71 -7.64
N LEU A 7 -13.38 7.90 -6.71
CA LEU A 7 -14.21 7.17 -5.76
C LEU A 7 -14.66 8.14 -4.67
N GLU A 8 -15.97 8.20 -4.44
CA GLU A 8 -16.53 8.88 -3.28
C GLU A 8 -16.59 7.88 -2.12
N TYR A 9 -15.81 8.14 -1.08
CA TYR A 9 -15.84 7.37 0.16
C TYR A 9 -16.82 8.03 1.14
N ALA A 10 -17.51 7.23 1.95
CA ALA A 10 -18.31 7.81 3.04
C ALA A 10 -17.39 8.56 4.02
N SER A 11 -17.91 9.62 4.64
CA SER A 11 -17.15 10.40 5.62
C SER A 11 -16.52 9.51 6.69
N GLY A 12 -15.22 9.66 6.92
CA GLY A 12 -14.44 8.87 7.89
C GLY A 12 -13.84 7.56 7.36
N GLN A 13 -14.12 7.16 6.12
CA GLN A 13 -13.45 6.00 5.51
C GLN A 13 -12.05 6.39 5.01
N ARG A 14 -11.08 5.50 5.25
CA ARG A 14 -9.71 5.60 4.73
C ARG A 14 -9.48 4.50 3.71
N ALA A 15 -8.71 4.80 2.67
CA ALA A 15 -8.26 3.83 1.70
C ALA A 15 -6.79 3.47 1.94
N THR A 16 -6.41 2.28 1.50
CA THR A 16 -5.06 1.72 1.64
C THR A 16 -4.68 1.07 0.32
N ILE A 17 -3.46 1.28 -0.14
CA ILE A 17 -2.92 0.60 -1.31
C ILE A 17 -2.20 -0.67 -0.86
N VAL A 18 -2.40 -1.76 -1.60
CA VAL A 18 -1.72 -3.04 -1.39
C VAL A 18 -1.11 -3.44 -2.72
N GLY A 19 0.20 -3.66 -2.76
CA GLY A 19 0.92 -3.92 -4.00
C GLY A 19 2.24 -4.64 -3.78
N ASP A 20 2.81 -5.16 -4.86
CA ASP A 20 4.07 -5.91 -4.88
C ASP A 20 5.26 -5.07 -5.37
N ASP A 21 5.00 -3.89 -5.92
CA ASP A 21 6.01 -2.93 -6.33
C ASP A 21 6.21 -1.81 -5.30
N ILE A 22 7.44 -1.69 -4.79
CA ILE A 22 7.76 -0.72 -3.75
C ILE A 22 7.69 0.74 -4.24
N ASP A 23 7.94 1.02 -5.51
CA ASP A 23 7.97 2.41 -5.99
C ASP A 23 6.64 2.80 -6.64
N SER A 24 6.09 1.96 -7.52
CA SER A 24 4.86 2.31 -8.24
C SER A 24 3.62 2.17 -7.37
N ASP A 25 3.50 1.09 -6.61
CA ASP A 25 2.28 0.84 -5.82
C ASP A 25 2.39 1.57 -4.49
N ILE A 26 3.48 1.33 -3.76
CA ILE A 26 3.64 1.87 -2.41
C ILE A 26 4.05 3.34 -2.47
N GLY A 27 5.15 3.66 -3.15
CA GLY A 27 5.58 5.05 -3.31
C GLY A 27 4.52 5.91 -4.00
N GLY A 28 3.93 5.41 -5.08
CA GLY A 28 2.82 6.07 -5.77
C GLY A 28 1.61 6.31 -4.87
N GLY A 29 1.16 5.31 -4.11
CA GLY A 29 0.03 5.44 -3.19
C GLY A 29 0.31 6.39 -2.03
N GLN A 30 1.47 6.29 -1.39
CA GLN A 30 1.87 7.16 -0.28
C GLN A 30 1.98 8.63 -0.72
N ASN A 31 2.44 8.91 -1.94
CA ASN A 31 2.45 10.26 -2.51
C ASN A 31 1.05 10.86 -2.69
N THR A 32 0.00 10.04 -2.64
CA THR A 32 -1.41 10.48 -2.66
C THR A 32 -2.08 10.45 -1.28
N GLY A 33 -1.31 10.14 -0.22
CA GLY A 33 -1.79 10.09 1.16
C GLY A 33 -2.39 8.76 1.58
N LEU A 34 -2.23 7.68 0.80
CA LEU A 34 -2.68 6.35 1.17
C LEU A 34 -1.67 5.65 2.09
N ILE A 35 -2.18 4.84 3.02
CA ILE A 35 -1.37 3.82 3.70
C ILE A 35 -0.90 2.81 2.64
N GLY A 36 0.38 2.44 2.67
CA GLY A 36 1.00 1.53 1.73
C GLY A 36 1.42 0.19 2.34
N ILE A 37 0.82 -0.92 1.87
CA ILE A 37 1.17 -2.27 2.29
C ILE A 37 1.89 -3.02 1.16
N LEU A 38 3.17 -3.33 1.38
CA LEU A 38 3.96 -4.13 0.45
C LEU A 38 3.74 -5.62 0.69
N VAL A 39 3.31 -6.36 -0.34
CA VAL A 39 3.25 -7.83 -0.31
C VAL A 39 4.52 -8.43 -0.93
N LYS A 40 4.93 -9.61 -0.45
CA LYS A 40 6.13 -10.32 -0.96
C LYS A 40 5.84 -11.34 -2.06
N THR A 41 4.64 -11.28 -2.63
CA THR A 41 4.21 -12.06 -3.81
C THR A 41 4.40 -11.25 -5.10
N GLY A 42 4.24 -11.87 -6.27
CA GLY A 42 4.27 -11.16 -7.56
C GLY A 42 5.68 -10.73 -8.02
N LYS A 43 5.81 -9.49 -8.50
CA LYS A 43 7.03 -8.79 -8.96
C LYS A 43 8.02 -8.51 -7.83
N TYR A 44 7.61 -8.59 -6.57
CA TYR A 44 8.45 -8.24 -5.42
C TYR A 44 9.85 -8.84 -5.49
N ARG A 45 10.87 -8.00 -5.28
CA ARG A 45 12.27 -8.43 -5.12
C ARG A 45 12.89 -7.78 -3.89
N LYS A 46 13.32 -8.60 -2.93
CA LYS A 46 13.91 -8.13 -1.65
C LYS A 46 15.06 -7.14 -1.84
N ALA A 47 15.99 -7.44 -2.76
CA ALA A 47 17.14 -6.55 -3.01
C ALA A 47 16.70 -5.18 -3.54
N TYR A 48 15.67 -5.15 -4.40
CA TYR A 48 15.12 -3.91 -4.92
C TYR A 48 14.39 -3.12 -3.84
N ALA A 49 13.52 -3.79 -3.07
CA ALA A 49 12.80 -3.19 -1.95
C ALA A 49 13.76 -2.58 -0.91
N ASN A 50 14.84 -3.29 -0.58
CA ASN A 50 15.83 -2.80 0.38
C ASN A 50 16.65 -1.60 -0.14
N ALA A 51 16.72 -1.40 -1.46
CA ALA A 51 17.46 -0.30 -2.07
C ALA A 51 16.59 0.95 -2.31
N SER A 52 15.26 0.82 -2.24
CA SER A 52 14.34 1.96 -2.38
C SER A 52 14.39 2.86 -1.14
N ARG A 53 14.06 4.14 -1.34
CA ARG A 53 13.86 5.11 -0.26
C ARG A 53 12.42 5.11 0.27
N VAL A 54 11.51 4.44 -0.43
CA VAL A 54 10.12 4.28 0.01
C VAL A 54 10.08 3.37 1.23
N MET A 55 9.34 3.78 2.25
CA MET A 55 9.15 3.01 3.48
C MET A 55 7.68 2.59 3.55
N PRO A 56 7.35 1.32 3.23
CA PRO A 56 5.99 0.82 3.38
C PRO A 56 5.53 0.93 4.84
N ASP A 57 4.27 1.28 5.06
CA ASP A 57 3.65 1.31 6.39
C ASP A 57 3.53 -0.10 6.97
N LEU A 58 3.35 -1.10 6.11
CA LEU A 58 3.31 -2.50 6.49
C LEU A 58 3.93 -3.37 5.38
N ILE A 59 4.62 -4.44 5.78
CA ILE A 59 5.09 -5.48 4.85
C ILE A 59 4.55 -6.83 5.29
N ILE A 60 3.83 -7.52 4.41
CA ILE A 60 3.26 -8.85 4.66
C ILE A 60 3.70 -9.87 3.60
N PRO A 61 3.78 -11.17 3.94
CA PRO A 61 4.13 -12.21 2.97
C PRO A 61 3.22 -12.26 1.74
N SER A 62 1.90 -12.11 1.93
CA SER A 62 0.87 -12.21 0.89
C SER A 62 -0.37 -11.42 1.29
N VAL A 63 -1.20 -11.06 0.31
CA VAL A 63 -2.54 -10.47 0.53
C VAL A 63 -3.43 -11.34 1.43
N ALA A 64 -3.16 -12.66 1.50
CA ALA A 64 -3.87 -13.60 2.37
C ALA A 64 -3.77 -13.26 3.87
N GLU A 65 -2.80 -12.43 4.26
CA GLU A 65 -2.63 -11.99 5.65
C GLU A 65 -3.57 -10.83 6.02
N LEU A 66 -4.16 -10.13 5.06
CA LEU A 66 -5.00 -8.95 5.32
C LEU A 66 -6.16 -9.20 6.29
N PRO A 67 -6.92 -10.32 6.22
CA PRO A 67 -8.02 -10.56 7.16
C PRO A 67 -7.58 -10.54 8.64
N ALA A 68 -6.35 -10.93 8.94
CA ALA A 68 -5.80 -10.91 10.30
C ALA A 68 -5.16 -9.57 10.69
N ARG A 69 -5.02 -8.64 9.75
CA ARG A 69 -4.36 -7.33 9.94
C ARG A 69 -5.31 -6.15 9.93
N LEU A 70 -6.58 -6.36 9.57
CA LEU A 70 -7.60 -5.33 9.48
C LEU A 70 -8.46 -5.26 10.77
N PRO A 71 -8.84 -4.06 11.23
CA PRO A 71 -8.44 -2.75 10.70
C PRO A 71 -6.97 -2.46 11.00
N ILE A 72 -6.30 -1.79 10.07
CA ILE A 72 -4.90 -1.40 10.25
C ILE A 72 -4.85 -0.13 11.06
N GLU A 73 -4.18 -0.20 12.21
CA GLU A 73 -3.82 0.96 13.01
C GLU A 73 -2.34 1.26 12.78
N ILE A 74 -2.04 2.44 12.24
CA ILE A 74 -0.67 2.94 12.13
C ILE A 74 -0.46 3.90 13.30
N ALA A 75 0.54 3.62 14.14
CA ALA A 75 0.86 4.49 15.27
C ALA A 75 1.29 5.87 14.78
N GLY A 76 0.61 6.92 15.25
CA GLY A 76 0.93 8.32 14.95
C GLY A 76 0.05 9.03 13.91
N SER A 77 -1.07 8.43 13.47
CA SER A 77 -2.11 9.10 12.68
C SER A 77 -3.18 9.77 13.55
#